data_AF-A0A392MSC3-F1
#
_entry.id   AF-A0A392MSC3-F1
#
_cell.length_a   1.000
_cell.length_b   1.000
_cell.length_c   1.000
_cell.angle_alpha   90.00
_cell.angle_beta   90.00
_cell.angle_gamma   90.00
#
_symmetry.space_group_name_H-M   'P 1'
#
loop_
_entity.id
_entity.type
_entity.pdbx_description
1 polymer ?
#
loop_
_entity_poly.entity_id
_entity_poly.type
_entity_poly.pdbx_seq_one_letter_code
_entity_poly.pdbx_strand_id
1 'polypeptide(L)'
;TPKRPTPPEIYMFALLDEDAKSIDPGPFERHWGIFNFDGSMKYPLNLGGGKSLVGAKGVKYLPKQWCVIQSQANVLDPSFAQSMSKACTYADCTSLAPGSSCSGLDTKGNASYAFNMYYQTFDQRKDACQFNGLSVVTNIDPSPSQSSCHFEIMIDIGKHENKSTSFAAPKIGLEYIMVMLVSSFTFTLFSFI
;
A
#
# COMPACT_ATOMS: atom_id res chain seq x y z
N THR A 1 22.64 14.68 36.84
CA THR A 1 21.23 14.72 37.30
C THR A 1 21.08 13.79 38.50
N PRO A 2 20.41 14.18 39.60
CA PRO A 2 20.22 13.29 40.76
C PRO A 2 19.35 12.08 40.39
N LYS A 3 19.62 10.91 41.01
CA LYS A 3 18.87 9.67 40.79
C LYS A 3 17.47 9.77 41.41
N ARG A 4 16.43 9.44 40.65
CA ARG A 4 15.03 9.50 41.14
C ARG A 4 14.74 8.31 42.09
N PRO A 5 14.03 8.51 43.22
CA PRO A 5 13.76 7.44 44.19
C PRO A 5 12.74 6.40 43.72
N THR A 6 11.78 6.82 42.90
CA THR A 6 10.73 5.98 42.31
C THR A 6 10.91 5.88 40.79
N PRO A 7 10.62 4.72 40.18
CA PRO A 7 10.57 4.60 38.73
C PRO A 7 9.58 5.63 38.15
N PRO A 8 9.91 6.29 37.02
CA PRO A 8 8.98 7.17 36.35
C PRO A 8 7.82 6.37 35.73
N GLU A 9 6.68 7.03 35.50
CA GLU A 9 5.67 6.52 34.58
C GLU A 9 6.21 6.57 33.16
N ILE A 10 6.05 5.48 32.41
CA ILE A 10 6.53 5.35 31.04
C ILE A 10 5.32 5.12 30.14
N TYR A 11 5.18 5.96 29.12
CA TYR A 11 4.16 5.85 28.10
C TYR A 11 4.80 5.42 26.79
N MET A 12 4.12 4.55 26.05
CA MET A 12 4.54 4.11 24.72
C MET A 12 3.74 4.89 23.68
N PHE A 13 4.45 5.48 22.71
CA PHE A 13 3.82 6.28 21.66
C PHE A 13 3.21 5.41 20.56
N ALA A 14 3.96 4.42 20.06
CA ALA A 14 3.53 3.54 18.97
C ALA A 14 3.98 2.11 19.26
N LEU A 15 3.07 1.15 19.07
CA LEU A 15 3.36 -0.26 19.23
C LEU A 15 3.84 -0.88 17.91
N LEU A 16 3.14 -0.59 16.82
CA LEU A 16 3.37 -1.11 15.48
C LEU A 16 3.80 0.02 14.55
N ASP A 17 4.55 -0.32 13.50
CA ASP A 17 4.66 0.53 12.33
C ASP A 17 3.31 0.56 11.59
N GLU A 18 2.88 1.76 11.17
CA GLU A 18 1.53 2.01 10.66
C GLU A 18 1.59 2.63 9.25
N ASP A 19 1.35 1.81 8.24
CA ASP A 19 1.39 2.16 6.81
C ASP A 19 0.32 3.19 6.39
N ALA A 20 -0.75 3.34 7.16
CA ALA A 20 -1.82 4.32 6.95
C ALA A 20 -1.67 5.62 7.77
N LYS A 21 -0.64 5.73 8.63
CA LYS A 21 -0.40 6.96 9.42
C LYS A 21 0.03 8.11 8.52
N SER A 22 -0.18 9.37 8.95
CA SER A 22 0.39 10.53 8.25
C SER A 22 1.92 10.45 8.21
N ILE A 23 2.52 10.98 7.13
CA ILE A 23 3.97 11.14 6.98
C ILE A 23 4.45 12.54 7.40
N ASP A 24 3.59 13.37 7.99
CA ASP A 24 3.99 14.68 8.50
C ASP A 24 4.46 14.59 9.96
N PRO A 25 5.62 15.17 10.32
CA PRO A 25 6.45 16.08 9.52
C PRO A 25 7.56 15.39 8.69
N GLY A 26 7.62 14.05 8.68
CA GLY A 26 8.57 13.34 7.83
C GLY A 26 8.26 11.85 7.62
N PRO A 27 8.93 11.22 6.64
CA PRO A 27 8.65 9.85 6.20
C PRO A 27 8.85 8.80 7.31
N PHE A 28 9.58 9.14 8.37
CA PHE A 28 9.81 8.29 9.52
C PHE A 28 8.59 8.10 10.44
N GLU A 29 7.54 8.93 10.30
CA GLU A 29 6.39 8.92 11.21
C GLU A 29 5.66 7.58 11.25
N ARG A 30 5.63 6.85 10.14
CA ARG A 30 5.04 5.51 10.03
C ARG A 30 5.87 4.42 10.72
N HIS A 31 7.10 4.73 11.14
CA HIS A 31 8.14 3.77 11.51
C HIS A 31 8.56 3.84 13.00
N TRP A 32 7.73 4.43 13.85
CA TRP A 32 7.99 4.58 15.30
C TRP A 32 7.65 3.34 16.14
N GLY A 33 7.08 2.30 15.53
CA GLY A 33 6.70 1.08 16.23
C GLY A 33 7.89 0.38 16.87
N ILE A 34 7.66 -0.26 18.02
CA ILE A 34 8.62 -1.21 18.59
C ILE A 34 8.54 -2.58 17.89
N PHE A 35 7.45 -2.82 17.17
CA PHE A 35 7.25 -3.93 16.24
C PHE A 35 7.03 -3.39 14.82
N ASN A 36 7.41 -4.18 13.82
CA ASN A 36 7.03 -3.92 12.42
C ASN A 36 5.50 -4.11 12.24
N PHE A 37 4.98 -3.79 11.05
CA PHE A 37 3.54 -3.88 10.72
C PHE A 37 2.94 -5.29 10.98
N ASP A 38 3.75 -6.33 10.85
CA ASP A 38 3.37 -7.74 11.05
C ASP A 38 3.51 -8.21 12.51
N GLY A 39 3.90 -7.32 13.43
CA GLY A 39 4.15 -7.67 14.83
C GLY A 39 5.47 -8.41 15.06
N SER A 40 6.38 -8.46 14.09
CA SER A 40 7.75 -8.91 14.29
C SER A 40 8.56 -7.86 15.04
N MET A 41 9.54 -8.30 15.83
CA MET A 41 10.29 -7.40 16.73
C MET A 41 11.27 -6.54 15.92
N LYS A 42 11.26 -5.23 16.16
CA LYS A 42 12.19 -4.28 15.54
C LYS A 42 13.44 -4.04 16.40
N TYR A 43 13.27 -4.05 17.72
CA TYR A 43 14.35 -3.80 18.67
C TYR A 43 14.42 -4.87 19.77
N PRO A 44 15.63 -5.27 20.21
CA PRO A 44 15.79 -6.12 21.39
C PRO A 44 15.53 -5.30 22.66
N LEU A 45 14.26 -5.12 23.01
CA LEU A 45 13.81 -4.34 24.16
C LEU A 45 13.39 -5.25 25.34
N ASN A 46 13.67 -4.80 26.56
CA ASN A 46 13.21 -5.42 27.81
C ASN A 46 12.34 -4.40 28.56
N LEU A 47 11.07 -4.72 28.75
CA LEU A 47 10.09 -3.84 29.42
C LEU A 47 10.07 -4.02 30.95
N GLY A 48 11.04 -4.74 31.52
CA GLY A 48 11.10 -5.09 32.93
C GLY A 48 10.68 -6.53 33.20
N GLY A 49 10.98 -7.02 34.41
CA GLY A 49 10.59 -8.37 34.83
C GLY A 49 11.35 -9.53 34.17
N GLY A 50 12.44 -9.24 33.43
CA GLY A 50 13.35 -10.25 32.88
C GLY A 50 12.83 -11.00 31.66
N LYS A 51 11.71 -10.56 31.07
CA LYS A 51 11.13 -11.15 29.86
C LYS A 51 11.43 -10.28 28.65
N SER A 52 12.02 -10.87 27.62
CA SER A 52 12.16 -10.23 26.33
C SER A 52 10.82 -10.12 25.62
N LEU A 53 10.70 -9.15 24.72
CA LEU A 53 9.59 -9.12 23.77
C LEU A 53 9.56 -10.41 22.94
N VAL A 54 8.38 -10.76 22.46
CA VAL A 54 8.16 -11.85 21.51
C VAL A 54 7.31 -11.32 20.37
N GLY A 55 7.61 -11.75 19.15
CA GLY A 55 6.80 -11.39 17.98
C GLY A 55 5.40 -11.98 18.04
N ALA A 56 4.48 -11.39 17.27
CA ALA A 56 3.14 -11.92 17.06
C ALA A 56 3.18 -13.36 16.50
N LYS A 57 2.23 -14.19 16.93
CA LYS A 57 2.12 -15.59 16.49
C LYS A 57 0.92 -15.76 15.56
N GLY A 58 1.05 -16.68 14.60
CA GLY A 58 -0.04 -17.01 13.67
C GLY A 58 -0.30 -15.96 12.59
N VAL A 59 0.68 -15.08 12.34
CA VAL A 59 0.61 -14.09 11.26
C VAL A 59 0.63 -14.82 9.93
N LYS A 60 -0.38 -14.55 9.11
CA LYS A 60 -0.48 -15.05 7.74
C LYS A 60 -0.11 -13.92 6.81
N TYR A 61 0.67 -14.25 5.79
CA TYR A 61 1.04 -13.32 4.73
C TYR A 61 0.27 -13.67 3.46
N LEU A 62 0.12 -12.68 2.59
CA LEU A 62 -0.32 -12.91 1.23
C LEU A 62 0.66 -13.85 0.48
N PRO A 63 0.29 -14.39 -0.70
CA PRO A 63 1.18 -15.22 -1.49
C PRO A 63 2.54 -14.58 -1.78
N LYS A 64 3.58 -15.41 -1.97
CA LYS A 64 4.94 -14.96 -2.34
C LYS A 64 5.00 -14.50 -3.80
N GLN A 65 4.46 -13.31 -4.04
CA GLN A 65 4.39 -12.65 -5.33
C GLN A 65 4.64 -11.15 -5.15
N TRP A 66 5.37 -10.57 -6.09
CA TRP A 66 5.72 -9.16 -6.10
C TRP A 66 5.34 -8.54 -7.43
N CYS A 67 4.94 -7.28 -7.42
CA CYS A 67 4.78 -6.49 -8.64
C CYS A 67 6.05 -5.67 -8.87
N VAL A 68 6.73 -5.89 -10.00
CA VAL A 68 7.98 -5.21 -10.34
C VAL A 68 7.87 -4.53 -11.70
N ILE A 69 8.77 -3.60 -12.00
CA ILE A 69 8.87 -3.06 -13.36
C ILE A 69 9.39 -4.14 -14.31
N GLN A 70 8.88 -4.18 -15.54
CA GLN A 70 9.38 -5.07 -16.58
C GLN A 70 10.83 -4.74 -16.91
N SER A 71 11.65 -5.77 -17.14
CA SER A 71 13.07 -5.60 -17.49
C SER A 71 13.26 -4.72 -18.74
N GLN A 72 12.35 -4.84 -19.70
CA GLN A 72 12.36 -4.10 -20.98
C GLN A 72 11.64 -2.75 -20.92
N ALA A 73 11.04 -2.38 -19.79
CA ALA A 73 10.33 -1.11 -19.65
C ALA A 73 11.28 0.07 -19.85
N ASN A 74 10.80 1.06 -20.61
CA ASN A 74 11.49 2.31 -20.82
C ASN A 74 11.16 3.28 -19.68
N VAL A 75 12.14 3.69 -18.89
CA VAL A 75 11.95 4.68 -17.81
C VAL A 75 11.69 6.10 -18.34
N LEU A 76 11.91 6.32 -19.64
CA LEU A 76 11.55 7.55 -20.34
C LEU A 76 10.14 7.50 -20.94
N ASP A 77 9.39 6.41 -20.72
CA ASP A 77 7.99 6.34 -21.11
C ASP A 77 7.19 7.46 -20.41
N PRO A 78 6.37 8.24 -21.15
CA PRO A 78 5.58 9.32 -20.56
C PRO A 78 4.69 8.88 -19.38
N SER A 79 4.30 7.61 -19.35
CA SER A 79 3.46 7.03 -18.30
C SER A 79 4.25 6.55 -17.07
N PHE A 80 5.58 6.53 -17.10
CA PHE A 80 6.42 6.09 -15.99
C PHE A 80 6.24 6.98 -14.75
N ALA A 81 6.32 8.30 -14.92
CA ALA A 81 6.17 9.25 -13.82
C ALA A 81 4.75 9.19 -13.21
N GLN A 82 3.72 9.03 -14.05
CA GLN A 82 2.34 8.87 -13.59
C GLN A 82 2.16 7.56 -12.80
N SER A 83 2.79 6.47 -13.26
CA SER A 83 2.74 5.16 -12.60
C SER A 83 3.39 5.21 -11.22
N MET A 84 4.57 5.84 -11.11
CA MET A 84 5.24 6.09 -9.83
C MET A 84 4.38 6.92 -8.88
N SER A 85 3.83 8.03 -9.37
CA SER A 85 2.99 8.93 -8.58
C SER A 85 1.74 8.23 -8.05
N LYS A 86 1.03 7.47 -8.91
CA LYS A 86 -0.11 6.65 -8.50
C LYS A 86 0.28 5.66 -7.42
N ALA A 87 1.35 4.90 -7.61
CA ALA A 87 1.79 3.90 -6.65
C ALA A 87 2.02 4.51 -5.27
N CYS A 88 2.79 5.59 -5.18
CA CYS A 88 3.13 6.23 -3.91
C CYS A 88 2.04 7.13 -3.33
N THR A 89 1.02 7.49 -4.11
CA THR A 89 -0.18 8.19 -3.59
C THR A 89 -1.05 7.25 -2.77
N TYR A 90 -1.09 5.97 -3.13
CA TYR A 90 -2.02 5.00 -2.53
C TYR A 90 -1.32 3.88 -1.75
N ALA A 91 0.00 3.95 -1.58
CA ALA A 91 0.78 2.99 -0.81
C ALA A 91 2.00 3.65 -0.16
N ASP A 92 2.62 2.96 0.79
CA ASP A 92 3.75 3.50 1.53
C ASP A 92 5.08 3.39 0.78
N CYS A 93 5.51 4.50 0.18
CA CYS A 93 6.83 4.62 -0.46
C CYS A 93 7.90 5.27 0.45
N THR A 94 7.65 5.46 1.75
CA THR A 94 8.58 6.19 2.63
C THR A 94 9.96 5.54 2.71
N SER A 95 10.07 4.22 2.55
CA SER A 95 11.34 3.49 2.46
C SER A 95 12.26 3.93 1.32
N LEU A 96 11.72 4.60 0.29
CA LEU A 96 12.49 5.18 -0.82
C LEU A 96 13.10 6.56 -0.51
N ALA A 97 12.66 7.19 0.59
CA ALA A 97 13.16 8.52 0.95
C ALA A 97 14.66 8.49 1.26
N PRO A 98 15.41 9.58 1.01
CA PRO A 98 16.85 9.65 1.30
C PRO A 98 17.18 9.21 2.74
N GLY A 99 18.13 8.28 2.88
CA GLY A 99 18.55 7.75 4.18
C GLY A 99 17.68 6.62 4.75
N SER A 100 16.60 6.24 4.05
CA SER A 100 15.75 5.11 4.42
C SER A 100 16.29 3.78 3.91
N SER A 101 15.67 2.66 4.30
CA SER A 101 16.14 1.30 4.02
C SER A 101 16.34 1.00 2.53
N CYS A 102 15.53 1.59 1.65
CA CYS A 102 15.56 1.38 0.21
C CYS A 102 16.09 2.58 -0.59
N SER A 103 16.76 3.54 0.05
CA SER A 103 17.26 4.74 -0.64
C SER A 103 18.37 4.48 -1.66
N GLY A 104 18.97 3.29 -1.63
CA GLY A 104 20.08 2.88 -2.51
C GLY A 104 19.64 2.20 -3.81
N LEU A 105 18.35 2.05 -4.07
CA LEU A 105 17.84 1.44 -5.29
C LEU A 105 18.06 2.35 -6.51
N ASP A 106 18.31 1.73 -7.68
CA ASP A 106 18.32 2.45 -8.95
C ASP A 106 16.90 2.83 -9.40
N THR A 107 16.77 3.52 -10.54
CA THR A 107 15.46 3.96 -11.05
C THR A 107 14.45 2.81 -11.23
N LYS A 108 14.90 1.64 -11.69
CA LYS A 108 14.02 0.47 -11.89
C LYS A 108 13.71 -0.23 -10.58
N GLY A 109 14.66 -0.27 -9.65
CA GLY A 109 14.48 -0.74 -8.29
C GLY A 109 13.46 0.10 -7.53
N ASN A 110 13.58 1.43 -7.58
CA ASN A 110 12.60 2.36 -7.00
C ASN A 110 11.19 2.13 -7.56
N ALA A 111 11.07 1.94 -8.88
CA ALA A 111 9.80 1.64 -9.52
C ALA A 111 9.23 0.30 -9.10
N SER A 112 10.07 -0.72 -9.04
CA SER A 112 9.66 -2.05 -8.57
C SER A 112 9.18 -2.00 -7.13
N TYR A 113 9.86 -1.25 -6.25
CA TYR A 113 9.47 -1.12 -4.85
C TYR A 113 8.11 -0.43 -4.74
N ALA A 114 7.93 0.71 -5.40
CA ALA A 114 6.66 1.44 -5.40
C ALA A 114 5.50 0.58 -5.94
N PHE A 115 5.72 -0.11 -7.06
CA PHE A 115 4.71 -0.99 -7.65
C PHE A 115 4.37 -2.17 -6.73
N ASN A 116 5.37 -2.73 -6.04
CA ASN A 116 5.13 -3.78 -5.06
C ASN A 116 4.31 -3.25 -3.88
N MET A 117 4.67 -2.11 -3.28
CA MET A 117 3.91 -1.55 -2.16
C MET A 117 2.44 -1.33 -2.54
N TYR A 118 2.18 -0.76 -3.72
CA TYR A 118 0.81 -0.64 -4.24
C TYR A 118 0.13 -1.99 -4.43
N TYR A 119 0.82 -2.97 -5.02
CA TYR A 119 0.27 -4.31 -5.22
C TYR A 119 -0.10 -5.00 -3.90
N GLN A 120 0.73 -4.84 -2.86
CA GLN A 120 0.48 -5.43 -1.54
C GLN A 120 -0.62 -4.69 -0.76
N THR A 121 -0.66 -3.35 -0.80
CA THR A 121 -1.71 -2.54 -0.16
C THR A 121 -3.10 -2.86 -0.73
N PHE A 122 -3.18 -3.30 -1.99
CA PHE A 122 -4.42 -3.72 -2.65
C PHE A 122 -4.59 -5.26 -2.70
N ASP A 123 -4.12 -5.96 -1.67
CA ASP A 123 -4.34 -7.40 -1.45
C ASP A 123 -3.97 -8.28 -2.65
N GLN A 124 -2.91 -7.91 -3.39
CA GLN A 124 -2.44 -8.64 -4.57
C GLN A 124 -3.50 -8.81 -5.68
N ARG A 125 -4.49 -7.92 -5.74
CA ARG A 125 -5.57 -7.96 -6.74
C ARG A 125 -4.99 -7.97 -8.16
N LYS A 126 -5.62 -8.69 -9.09
CA LYS A 126 -5.07 -8.93 -10.44
C LYS A 126 -4.81 -7.66 -11.26
N ASP A 127 -5.59 -6.61 -10.99
CA ASP A 127 -5.46 -5.29 -11.61
C ASP A 127 -4.51 -4.34 -10.86
N ALA A 128 -4.08 -4.70 -9.64
CA ALA A 128 -3.20 -3.88 -8.83
C ALA A 128 -1.75 -3.85 -9.36
N CYS A 129 -1.35 -4.82 -10.20
CA CYS A 129 -0.06 -4.81 -10.90
C CYS A 129 -0.16 -4.35 -12.36
N GLN A 130 -1.03 -3.37 -12.65
CA GLN A 130 -1.22 -2.79 -13.99
C GLN A 130 -0.81 -1.32 -14.04
N PHE A 131 0.45 -1.07 -14.34
CA PHE A 131 1.04 0.26 -14.52
C PHE A 131 1.32 0.54 -16.00
N ASN A 132 0.26 0.68 -16.81
CA ASN A 132 0.35 0.99 -18.25
C ASN A 132 1.25 0.04 -19.06
N GLY A 133 1.28 -1.25 -18.69
CA GLY A 133 2.14 -2.24 -19.32
C GLY A 133 3.60 -2.20 -18.88
N LEU A 134 3.99 -1.30 -17.97
CA LEU A 134 5.35 -1.19 -17.44
C LEU A 134 5.64 -2.22 -16.35
N SER A 135 4.64 -2.86 -15.76
CA SER A 135 4.78 -3.76 -14.62
C SER A 135 4.49 -5.23 -14.94
N VAL A 136 5.03 -6.13 -14.11
CA VAL A 136 4.80 -7.57 -14.19
C VAL A 136 4.85 -8.19 -12.80
N VAL A 137 4.03 -9.22 -12.58
CA VAL A 137 4.10 -10.03 -11.36
C VAL A 137 5.22 -11.05 -11.49
N THR A 138 6.02 -11.17 -10.43
CA THR A 138 7.09 -12.16 -10.30
C THR A 138 6.91 -12.99 -9.02
N ASN A 139 7.40 -14.23 -9.05
CA ASN A 139 7.54 -15.09 -7.87
C ASN A 139 8.99 -15.13 -7.34
N ILE A 140 9.86 -14.31 -7.91
CA ILE A 140 11.25 -14.16 -7.50
C ILE A 140 11.33 -12.90 -6.63
N ASP A 141 11.82 -13.06 -5.40
CA ASP A 141 12.03 -11.96 -4.46
C ASP A 141 13.01 -10.92 -5.07
N PRO A 142 12.56 -9.68 -5.32
CA PRO A 142 13.38 -8.65 -5.93
C PRO A 142 14.28 -7.91 -4.92
N SER A 143 14.24 -8.27 -3.63
CA SER A 143 15.03 -7.63 -2.58
C SER A 143 16.54 -7.75 -2.86
N PRO A 144 17.31 -6.65 -2.84
CA PRO A 144 18.75 -6.72 -3.05
C PRO A 144 19.43 -7.53 -1.94
N SER A 145 20.28 -8.48 -2.34
CA SER A 145 21.08 -9.27 -1.41
C SER A 145 22.00 -8.37 -0.58
N GLN A 146 22.14 -8.66 0.72
CA GLN A 146 23.01 -7.92 1.65
C GLN A 146 22.61 -6.42 1.80
N SER A 147 21.33 -6.11 1.65
CA SER A 147 20.78 -4.78 1.94
C SER A 147 19.73 -4.84 3.05
N SER A 148 19.45 -3.69 3.67
CA SER A 148 18.30 -3.52 4.57
C SER A 148 16.99 -3.25 3.81
N CYS A 149 17.03 -3.18 2.47
CA CYS A 149 15.86 -2.99 1.65
C CYS A 149 15.16 -4.32 1.41
N HIS A 150 13.93 -4.44 1.90
CA HIS A 150 13.10 -5.62 1.71
C HIS A 150 11.83 -5.24 0.96
N PHE A 151 11.51 -6.02 -0.07
CA PHE A 151 10.24 -5.89 -0.76
C PHE A 151 9.21 -6.72 -0.01
N GLU A 152 8.40 -6.04 0.78
CA GLU A 152 7.49 -6.67 1.72
C GLU A 152 6.35 -7.42 1.01
N ILE A 153 5.79 -8.37 1.73
CA ILE A 153 4.50 -9.01 1.43
C ILE A 153 3.58 -8.64 2.59
N MET A 154 2.41 -8.09 2.29
CA MET A 154 1.47 -7.67 3.33
C MET A 154 0.82 -8.86 4.04
N ILE A 155 0.32 -8.60 5.25
CA ILE A 155 -0.44 -9.59 6.01
C ILE A 155 -1.75 -9.94 5.32
N ASP A 156 -2.13 -11.21 5.33
CA ASP A 156 -3.43 -11.66 4.83
C ASP A 156 -4.48 -11.46 5.93
N ILE A 157 -5.29 -10.40 5.78
CA ILE A 157 -6.40 -10.08 6.70
C ILE A 157 -7.66 -10.93 6.45
N GLY A 158 -7.62 -11.88 5.51
CA GLY A 158 -8.73 -12.78 5.18
C GLY A 158 -9.93 -12.10 4.52
N LYS A 159 -9.84 -10.82 4.18
CA LYS A 159 -10.86 -10.06 3.45
C LYS A 159 -10.63 -10.15 1.94
N HIS A 160 -10.43 -11.36 1.42
CA HIS A 160 -10.48 -11.54 -0.03
C HIS A 160 -11.90 -11.18 -0.48
N GLU A 161 -12.05 -10.21 -1.38
CA GLU A 161 -13.35 -9.97 -2.02
C GLU A 161 -13.84 -11.31 -2.59
N ASN A 162 -14.85 -11.90 -1.95
CA ASN A 162 -15.64 -12.95 -2.58
C ASN A 162 -16.09 -12.35 -3.90
N LYS A 163 -15.63 -12.93 -5.03
CA LYS A 163 -15.94 -12.49 -6.40
C LYS A 163 -17.33 -11.88 -6.41
N SER A 164 -17.40 -10.55 -6.50
CA SER A 164 -18.66 -9.88 -6.76
C SER A 164 -19.11 -10.43 -8.10
N THR A 165 -20.14 -11.28 -8.07
CA THR A 165 -20.86 -11.67 -9.27
C THR A 165 -21.20 -10.38 -9.99
N SER A 166 -20.59 -10.20 -11.17
CA SER A 166 -20.90 -9.10 -12.07
C SER A 166 -22.41 -8.92 -12.10
N PHE A 167 -22.89 -7.81 -11.52
CA PHE A 167 -24.22 -7.34 -11.85
C PHE A 167 -24.15 -6.98 -13.33
N ALA A 168 -24.71 -7.86 -14.16
CA ALA A 168 -24.96 -7.56 -15.55
C ALA A 168 -25.74 -6.23 -15.57
N ALA A 169 -25.17 -5.22 -16.23
CA ALA A 169 -25.88 -3.99 -16.49
C ALA A 169 -27.21 -4.35 -17.17
N PRO A 170 -28.37 -3.84 -16.70
CA PRO A 170 -29.62 -4.09 -17.38
C PRO A 170 -29.47 -3.53 -18.80
N LYS A 171 -29.76 -4.36 -19.81
CA LYS A 171 -29.91 -3.87 -21.18
C LYS A 171 -31.13 -2.95 -21.19
N ILE A 172 -30.90 -1.65 -21.00
CA ILE A 172 -31.94 -0.63 -21.18
C ILE A 172 -32.24 -0.61 -22.67
N GLY A 173 -33.41 -1.15 -23.05
CA GLY A 173 -33.89 -1.14 -24.42
C GLY A 173 -34.03 0.30 -24.92
N LEU A 174 -33.68 0.51 -26.19
CA LEU A 174 -33.69 1.81 -26.87
C LEU A 174 -35.06 2.52 -26.79
N GLU A 175 -36.13 1.79 -26.49
CA GLU A 175 -37.48 2.35 -26.32
C GLU A 175 -37.63 3.21 -25.05
N TYR A 176 -36.89 2.92 -23.97
CA TYR A 176 -36.97 3.72 -22.72
C TYR A 176 -36.30 5.09 -22.83
N ILE A 177 -35.32 5.24 -23.73
CA ILE A 177 -34.67 6.54 -23.99
C ILE A 177 -35.64 7.50 -24.70
N MET A 178 -36.51 6.97 -25.57
CA MET A 178 -37.46 7.79 -26.32
C MET A 178 -38.58 8.34 -25.42
N VAL A 179 -39.02 7.59 -24.40
CA VAL A 179 -40.07 8.05 -23.47
C VAL A 179 -39.57 9.18 -22.55
N MET A 180 -38.31 9.12 -22.10
CA MET A 180 -37.75 10.18 -21.24
C MET A 180 -37.59 11.52 -21.96
N LEU A 181 -37.15 11.50 -23.23
CA LEU A 181 -36.97 12.72 -24.04
C LEU A 181 -38.30 13.44 -24.33
N VAL A 182 -39.40 12.71 -24.51
CA VAL A 182 -40.72 13.31 -24.76
C VAL A 182 -41.32 13.93 -23.49
N SER A 183 -41.02 13.38 -22.31
CA SER A 183 -41.47 13.96 -21.02
C SER A 183 -40.74 15.28 -20.68
N SER A 184 -39.48 15.42 -21.08
CA SER A 184 -38.70 16.64 -20.85
C SER A 184 -39.12 17.79 -21.78
N PHE A 185 -39.62 17.48 -22.98
CA PHE A 185 -40.12 18.48 -23.94
C PHE A 185 -41.49 19.04 -23.59
N THR A 186 -42.32 18.28 -22.86
CA THR A 186 -43.62 18.78 -22.39
C THR A 186 -43.48 19.64 -21.13
N PHE A 187 -42.50 19.35 -20.27
CA PHE A 187 -42.23 20.15 -19.07
C PHE A 187 -41.65 21.53 -19.36
N THR A 188 -40.84 21.69 -20.41
CA THR A 188 -40.31 23.02 -20.79
C THR A 188 -41.36 23.92 -21.43
N LEU A 189 -42.44 23.38 -21.99
CA LEU A 189 -43.52 24.17 -22.57
C LEU A 189 -44.48 24.78 -21.52
N PHE A 190 -44.59 24.16 -20.34
CA PHE A 190 -45.46 24.65 -19.24
C PHE A 190 -44.79 25.65 -18.30
N SER A 191 -43.50 25.94 -18.46
CA SER A 191 -42.80 26.98 -17.68
C SER A 191 -42.67 28.33 -18.40
N PHE A 192 -43.30 28.48 -19.57
CA PHE A 192 -43.30 29.74 -20.35
C PHE A 192 -44.70 30.23 -20.79
N ILE A 193 -45.75 29.85 -20.05
CA ILE A 193 -47.06 30.53 -20.09
C ILE A 193 -47.40 31.00 -18.68
#